data_AF-A0A952R5W5-F1
#
_entry.id   AF-A0A952R5W5-F1
#
_cell.length_a   1.000
_cell.length_b   1.000
_cell.length_c   1.000
_cell.angle_alpha   90.00
_cell.angle_beta   90.00
_cell.angle_gamma   90.00
#
_symmetry.space_group_name_H-M   'P 1'
#
loop_
_entity.id
_entity.type
_entity.pdbx_description
1 polymer ?
#
loop_
_entity_poly.entity_id
_entity_poly.type
_entity_poly.pdbx_seq_one_letter_code
_entity_poly.pdbx_strand_id
1 'polypeptide(L)'
;MKALRFSLFGFPVAIQPSFWILAALLSWAMAGSSGSGMAIFGRVLVLLAILLVSLLAHELGHAFAARAFGEAPRIELHAMGGKTVWSPTHEPSRTERVIVTGAGPAAGFALAAVAWVLGLAAGVAEEPGVLAGVLGLLFILNVFWSTFNLLPVLPFDGGHIMAALLGPQRQRLALMISVGVGVAAAVACFFSKMQFAGIILLWAAFTSLGSLRLGQRLEPPREVLEETLGHAREALEQGKYPEAHAVARAVLEASTAPELKLKAVELAAWSALLGDEAALARQVLERAPADQPLDPYLRAAVSEALGEDDDAARALAHARRTGDQRLEVAALYVKVLLKLGDVERAARVTTDIFEETPTEDARKVGEAALGGGAPLAAAALYDRLFERTEAHADALQAVRGFARAGQLDAALRAVTAGVAAGLDPATLRADASLQALVADARFEQAATPT
;
A
#
# COMPACT_ATOMS: atom_id res chain seq x y z
N MET A 1 18.43 -1.39 24.63
CA MET A 1 18.46 0.04 25.01
C MET A 1 17.48 0.79 24.13
N LYS A 2 16.63 1.67 24.67
CA LYS A 2 15.68 2.47 23.87
C LYS A 2 16.40 3.67 23.22
N ALA A 3 15.91 4.16 22.09
CA ALA A 3 16.45 5.37 21.45
C ALA A 3 16.17 6.62 22.29
N LEU A 4 17.12 7.56 22.33
CA LEU A 4 16.95 8.86 22.98
C LEU A 4 16.14 9.77 22.04
N ARG A 5 15.02 10.32 22.50
CA ARG A 5 14.12 11.16 21.68
C ARG A 5 13.97 12.55 22.28
N PHE A 6 14.09 13.58 21.47
CA PHE A 6 13.86 14.97 21.84
C PHE A 6 13.41 15.78 20.62
N SER A 7 13.04 17.05 20.81
CA SER A 7 12.74 17.98 19.72
C SER A 7 13.80 19.07 19.67
N LEU A 8 14.26 19.42 18.47
CA LEU A 8 15.25 20.47 18.25
C LEU A 8 14.80 21.35 17.08
N PHE A 9 14.66 22.67 17.32
CA PHE A 9 14.13 23.64 16.35
C PHE A 9 12.76 23.24 15.72
N GLY A 10 11.98 22.45 16.46
CA GLY A 10 10.68 21.90 16.01
C GLY A 10 10.78 20.56 15.27
N PHE A 11 11.98 20.02 15.06
CA PHE A 11 12.18 18.71 14.43
C PHE A 11 12.28 17.59 15.47
N PRO A 12 11.53 16.49 15.34
CA PRO A 12 11.75 15.30 16.16
C PRO A 12 13.12 14.69 15.85
N VAL A 13 13.94 14.49 16.88
CA VAL A 13 15.27 13.88 16.78
C VAL A 13 15.29 12.58 17.60
N ALA A 14 15.75 11.49 16.97
CA ALA A 14 15.93 10.20 17.62
C ALA A 14 17.37 9.70 17.46
N ILE A 15 18.08 9.52 18.58
CA ILE A 15 19.45 8.98 18.59
C ILE A 15 19.40 7.52 19.02
N GLN A 16 19.80 6.62 18.12
CA GLN A 16 19.83 5.19 18.38
C GLN A 16 21.06 4.81 19.24
N PRO A 17 20.99 3.74 20.06
CA PRO A 17 22.15 3.25 20.80
C PRO A 17 23.36 2.91 19.93
N SER A 18 23.11 2.47 18.69
CA SER A 18 24.13 2.13 17.70
C SER A 18 25.02 3.32 17.34
N PHE A 19 24.47 4.54 17.32
CA PHE A 19 25.23 5.77 17.10
C PHE A 19 26.29 5.97 18.20
N TRP A 20 25.89 5.87 19.47
CA TRP A 20 26.80 6.09 20.60
C TRP A 20 27.97 5.11 20.62
N ILE A 21 27.71 3.85 20.28
CA ILE A 21 28.74 2.80 20.23
C ILE A 21 29.78 3.13 19.14
N LEU A 22 29.33 3.41 17.91
CA LEU A 22 30.29 3.69 16.83
C LEU A 22 30.99 5.04 17.03
N ALA A 23 30.27 6.07 17.45
CA ALA A 23 30.85 7.39 17.67
C ALA A 23 31.90 7.36 18.81
N ALA A 24 31.67 6.57 19.86
CA ALA A 24 32.65 6.35 20.92
C ALA A 24 33.88 5.58 20.40
N LEU A 25 33.67 4.53 19.59
CA LEU A 25 34.77 3.76 18.99
C LEU A 25 35.63 4.62 18.06
N LEU A 26 34.99 5.45 17.22
CA LEU A 26 35.68 6.36 16.31
C LEU A 26 36.43 7.44 17.09
N SER A 27 35.79 8.03 18.10
CA SER A 27 36.43 9.00 19.00
C SER A 27 37.63 8.41 19.72
N TRP A 28 37.54 7.16 20.16
CA TRP A 28 38.66 6.42 20.76
C TRP A 28 39.81 6.22 19.78
N ALA A 29 39.52 5.77 18.56
CA ALA A 29 40.52 5.57 17.52
C ALA A 29 41.24 6.88 17.14
N MET A 30 40.54 8.02 17.21
CA MET A 30 41.06 9.34 16.84
C MET A 30 41.73 10.08 18.01
N ALA A 31 41.39 9.78 19.27
CA ALA A 31 41.93 10.48 20.43
C ALA A 31 43.44 10.29 20.61
N GLY A 32 44.02 9.25 20.00
CA GLY A 32 45.43 8.89 20.12
C GLY A 32 45.78 8.30 21.49
N SER A 33 46.98 7.73 21.60
CA SER A 33 47.44 7.02 22.81
C SER A 33 48.37 7.85 23.71
N SER A 34 48.74 9.06 23.29
CA SER A 34 49.68 9.91 24.02
C SER A 34 49.00 10.59 25.22
N GLY A 35 49.65 10.64 26.38
CA GLY A 35 49.16 11.34 27.59
C GLY A 35 48.53 10.42 28.64
N SER A 36 48.06 11.00 29.75
CA SER A 36 47.41 10.24 30.83
C SER A 36 46.06 9.65 30.39
N GLY A 37 45.60 8.59 31.05
CA GLY A 37 44.29 7.98 30.76
C GLY A 37 43.13 8.98 30.87
N MET A 38 43.19 9.90 31.84
CA MET A 38 42.20 10.98 31.99
C MET A 38 42.23 11.95 30.79
N ALA A 39 43.42 12.29 30.28
CA ALA A 39 43.55 13.16 29.11
C ALA A 39 43.05 12.49 27.81
N ILE A 40 43.23 11.18 27.68
CA ILE A 40 42.68 10.41 26.56
C ILE A 40 41.15 10.39 26.67
N PHE A 41 40.61 10.07 27.85
CA PHE A 41 39.17 10.07 28.09
C PHE A 41 38.52 11.43 27.80
N GLY A 42 39.15 12.53 28.23
CA GLY A 42 38.69 13.89 27.91
C GLY A 42 38.64 14.16 26.41
N ARG A 43 39.68 13.78 25.65
CA ARG A 43 39.69 13.90 24.18
C ARG A 43 38.59 13.09 23.51
N VAL A 44 38.32 11.87 23.99
CA VAL A 44 37.24 11.02 23.47
C VAL A 44 35.89 11.71 23.66
N LEU A 45 35.61 12.28 24.84
CA LEU A 45 34.35 12.99 25.09
C LEU A 45 34.20 14.23 24.20
N VAL A 46 35.27 15.00 24.01
CA VAL A 46 35.27 16.16 23.12
C VAL A 46 35.01 15.75 21.68
N LEU A 47 35.71 14.73 21.17
CA LEU A 47 35.50 14.21 19.81
C LEU A 47 34.08 13.67 19.63
N LEU A 48 33.55 12.97 20.62
CA LEU A 48 32.18 12.45 20.59
C LEU A 48 31.16 13.60 20.48
N ALA A 49 31.35 14.67 21.25
CA ALA A 49 30.52 15.87 21.19
C ALA A 49 30.62 16.56 19.83
N ILE A 50 31.84 16.70 19.29
CA ILE A 50 32.08 17.29 17.97
C ILE A 50 31.39 16.47 16.87
N LEU A 51 31.52 15.13 16.89
CA LEU A 51 30.87 14.25 15.91
C LEU A 51 29.34 14.36 15.98
N LEU A 52 28.78 14.38 17.19
CA LEU A 52 27.35 14.56 17.38
C LEU A 52 26.87 15.90 16.83
N VAL A 53 27.54 17.01 17.19
CA VAL A 53 27.17 18.35 16.72
C VAL A 53 27.32 18.48 15.21
N SER A 54 28.40 17.97 14.64
CA SER A 54 28.67 18.03 13.20
C SER A 54 27.63 17.25 12.40
N LEU A 55 27.33 16.02 12.82
CA LEU A 55 26.33 15.19 12.15
C LEU A 55 24.91 15.76 12.32
N LEU A 56 24.58 16.26 13.50
CA LEU A 56 23.28 16.88 13.74
C LEU A 56 23.12 18.18 12.94
N ALA A 57 24.16 18.98 12.81
CA ALA A 57 24.16 20.18 11.97
C ALA A 57 23.95 19.83 10.48
N HIS A 58 24.61 18.77 10.01
CA HIS A 58 24.41 18.22 8.65
C HIS A 58 22.94 17.80 8.43
N GLU A 59 22.38 16.97 9.32
CA GLU A 59 20.98 16.54 9.19
C GLU A 59 19.98 17.71 9.31
N LEU A 60 20.28 18.69 10.17
CA LEU A 60 19.49 19.90 10.26
C LEU A 60 19.49 20.66 8.93
N GLY A 61 20.60 20.67 8.18
CA GLY A 61 20.66 21.24 6.83
C GLY A 61 19.58 20.65 5.92
N HIS A 62 19.50 19.31 5.84
CA HIS A 62 18.45 18.62 5.09
C HIS A 62 17.05 18.95 5.63
N ALA A 63 16.87 18.90 6.95
CA ALA A 63 15.57 19.12 7.59
C ALA A 63 15.04 20.55 7.38
N PHE A 64 15.90 21.56 7.48
CA PHE A 64 15.51 22.95 7.20
C PHE A 64 15.15 23.15 5.73
N ALA A 65 15.92 22.56 4.79
CA ALA A 65 15.62 22.64 3.38
C ALA A 65 14.30 21.94 3.03
N ALA A 66 14.07 20.72 3.54
CA ALA A 66 12.81 20.00 3.35
C ALA A 66 11.63 20.80 3.93
N ARG A 67 11.77 21.37 5.14
CA ARG A 67 10.72 22.21 5.75
C ARG A 67 10.42 23.48 4.95
N ALA A 68 11.43 24.06 4.28
CA ALA A 68 11.22 25.21 3.40
C ALA A 68 10.35 24.86 2.17
N PHE A 69 10.30 23.59 1.78
CA PHE A 69 9.39 23.07 0.76
C PHE A 69 8.05 22.56 1.32
N GLY A 70 7.73 22.84 2.59
CA GLY A 70 6.47 22.45 3.22
C GLY A 70 6.46 21.07 3.88
N GLU A 71 7.60 20.38 3.90
CA GLU A 71 7.69 19.02 4.43
C GLU A 71 7.85 18.97 5.96
N ALA A 72 7.48 17.83 6.55
CA ALA A 72 7.60 17.56 7.98
C ALA A 72 8.69 16.52 8.30
N PRO A 73 9.98 16.93 8.34
CA PRO A 73 11.08 15.99 8.54
C PRO A 73 11.31 15.63 10.01
N ARG A 74 11.82 14.42 10.20
CA ARG A 74 12.40 13.92 11.46
C ARG A 74 13.85 13.47 11.22
N ILE A 75 14.67 13.58 12.24
CA ILE A 75 16.09 13.24 12.19
C ILE A 75 16.33 11.96 12.99
N GLU A 76 16.98 10.98 12.38
CA GLU A 76 17.39 9.74 13.03
C GLU A 76 18.91 9.56 12.95
N LEU A 77 19.58 9.44 14.08
CA LEU A 77 21.03 9.16 14.13
C LEU A 77 21.27 7.70 14.50
N HIS A 78 22.07 7.00 13.69
CA HIS A 78 22.41 5.58 13.85
C HIS A 78 23.90 5.33 13.57
N ALA A 79 24.38 4.10 13.73
CA ALA A 79 25.78 3.76 13.49
C ALA A 79 26.29 4.22 12.11
N MET A 80 25.52 4.06 11.04
CA MET A 80 25.98 4.42 9.69
C MET A 80 25.90 5.93 9.37
N GLY A 81 25.63 6.79 10.37
CA GLY A 81 25.44 8.23 10.17
C GLY A 81 24.06 8.73 10.59
N GLY A 82 23.70 9.91 10.09
CA GLY A 82 22.38 10.49 10.26
C GLY A 82 21.50 10.20 9.04
N LYS A 83 20.19 10.23 9.26
CA LYS A 83 19.21 10.22 8.18
C LYS A 83 18.06 11.13 8.53
N THR A 84 17.82 12.11 7.66
CA THR A 84 16.61 12.90 7.66
C THR A 84 15.53 12.17 6.87
N VAL A 85 14.40 11.90 7.52
CA VAL A 85 13.28 11.15 6.93
C VAL A 85 12.04 12.00 6.98
N TRP A 86 11.29 12.02 5.89
CA TRP A 86 9.96 12.59 5.83
C TRP A 86 9.11 11.77 4.86
N SER A 87 7.80 12.00 4.91
CA SER A 87 6.86 11.51 3.91
C SER A 87 6.54 12.71 3.04
N PRO A 88 7.04 12.78 1.78
CA PRO A 88 6.78 13.90 0.91
C PRO A 88 5.28 14.12 0.70
N THR A 89 4.86 15.37 0.77
CA THR A 89 3.48 15.80 0.50
C THR A 89 3.22 16.01 -0.98
N HIS A 90 4.28 16.16 -1.78
CA HIS A 90 4.28 16.24 -3.24
C HIS A 90 5.54 15.56 -3.81
N GLU A 91 5.53 15.21 -5.11
CA GLU A 91 6.73 14.64 -5.73
C GLU A 91 7.83 15.73 -5.84
N PRO A 92 9.00 15.54 -5.19
CA PRO A 92 10.01 16.58 -5.18
C PRO A 92 10.62 16.75 -6.57
N SER A 93 10.67 17.99 -7.06
CA SER A 93 11.30 18.29 -8.34
C SER A 93 12.79 17.90 -8.35
N ARG A 94 13.40 17.74 -9.54
CA ARG A 94 14.87 17.46 -9.62
C ARG A 94 15.67 18.52 -8.86
N THR A 95 15.25 19.78 -8.96
CA THR A 95 15.87 20.90 -8.26
C THR A 95 15.69 20.79 -6.76
N GLU A 96 14.49 20.47 -6.28
CA GLU A 96 14.22 20.25 -4.84
C GLU A 96 15.08 19.13 -4.27
N ARG A 97 15.20 17.99 -4.96
CA ARG A 97 16.08 16.89 -4.54
C ARG A 97 17.52 17.36 -4.41
N VAL A 98 18.04 18.09 -5.40
CA VAL A 98 19.42 18.61 -5.35
C VAL A 98 19.60 19.63 -4.22
N ILE A 99 18.64 20.53 -4.00
CA ILE A 99 18.69 21.53 -2.93
C ILE A 99 18.67 20.85 -1.55
N VAL A 100 17.70 19.97 -1.31
CA VAL A 100 17.54 19.29 -0.01
C VAL A 100 18.77 18.42 0.27
N THR A 101 19.23 17.62 -0.69
CA THR A 101 20.43 16.79 -0.52
C THR A 101 21.71 17.64 -0.40
N GLY A 102 21.82 18.77 -1.11
CA GLY A 102 22.95 19.68 -0.99
C GLY A 102 23.00 20.46 0.32
N ALA A 103 21.86 20.63 0.99
CA ALA A 103 21.75 21.43 2.21
C ALA A 103 22.50 20.84 3.40
N GLY A 104 22.64 19.52 3.49
CA GLY A 104 23.41 18.86 4.55
C GLY A 104 24.90 19.22 4.50
N PRO A 105 25.61 18.92 3.40
CA PRO A 105 27.00 19.34 3.22
C PRO A 105 27.18 20.86 3.32
N ALA A 106 26.23 21.66 2.83
CA ALA A 106 26.27 23.11 2.97
C ALA A 106 26.22 23.56 4.45
N ALA A 107 25.39 22.93 5.28
CA ALA A 107 25.34 23.18 6.71
C ALA A 107 26.64 22.77 7.42
N GLY A 108 27.24 21.65 7.02
CA GLY A 108 28.57 21.25 7.50
C GLY A 108 29.65 22.28 7.15
N PHE A 109 29.74 22.73 5.90
CA PHE A 109 30.67 23.79 5.51
C PHE A 109 30.40 25.12 6.23
N ALA A 110 29.13 25.48 6.47
CA ALA A 110 28.78 26.65 7.25
C ALA A 110 29.29 26.53 8.70
N LEU A 111 29.12 25.36 9.33
CA LEU A 111 29.65 25.09 10.66
C LEU A 111 31.18 25.17 10.69
N ALA A 112 31.86 24.65 9.67
CA ALA A 112 33.30 24.79 9.53
C ALA A 112 33.71 26.27 9.43
N ALA A 113 33.05 27.05 8.57
CA ALA A 113 33.34 28.48 8.41
C ALA A 113 33.15 29.26 9.72
N VAL A 114 32.10 28.97 10.47
CA VAL A 114 31.88 29.56 11.81
C VAL A 114 33.01 29.18 12.75
N ALA A 115 33.41 27.90 12.81
CA ALA A 115 34.51 27.46 13.67
C ALA A 115 35.84 28.15 13.30
N TRP A 116 36.10 28.34 12.00
CA TRP A 116 37.27 29.05 11.50
C TRP A 116 37.28 30.52 11.94
N VAL A 117 36.18 31.26 11.73
CA VAL A 117 36.06 32.68 12.12
C VAL A 117 36.21 32.85 13.63
N LEU A 118 35.58 31.99 14.43
CA LEU A 118 35.74 32.00 15.89
C LEU A 118 37.17 31.69 16.31
N GLY A 119 37.87 30.80 15.58
CA GLY A 119 39.28 30.50 15.82
C GLY A 119 40.17 31.72 15.60
N LEU A 120 39.94 32.48 14.53
CA LEU A 120 40.65 33.74 14.28
C LEU A 120 40.38 34.77 15.38
N ALA A 121 39.10 34.94 15.77
CA ALA A 121 38.71 35.89 16.81
C ALA A 121 39.26 35.55 18.20
N ALA A 122 39.43 34.26 18.50
CA ALA A 122 39.94 33.79 19.78
C ALA A 122 41.49 33.80 19.88
N GLY A 123 42.20 34.35 18.89
CA GLY A 123 43.67 34.44 18.93
C GLY A 123 44.36 33.07 18.92
N VAL A 124 43.69 32.05 18.39
CA VAL A 124 44.12 30.63 18.43
C VAL A 124 45.51 30.41 17.81
N ALA A 125 45.95 31.31 16.93
CA ALA A 125 47.27 31.26 16.31
C ALA A 125 48.43 31.55 17.30
N GLU A 126 48.17 32.18 18.45
CA GLU A 126 49.22 32.65 19.36
C GLU A 126 49.49 31.69 20.52
N GLU A 127 48.47 31.02 21.07
CA GLU A 127 48.60 30.02 22.16
C GLU A 127 47.56 28.89 21.98
N PRO A 128 47.96 27.66 21.59
CA PRO A 128 47.01 26.57 21.31
C PRO A 128 46.38 25.99 22.60
N GLY A 129 45.35 26.65 23.11
CA GLY A 129 44.51 26.16 24.22
C GLY A 129 43.50 25.07 23.81
N VAL A 130 42.70 24.59 24.75
CA VAL A 130 41.65 23.58 24.48
C VAL A 130 40.62 24.09 23.46
N LEU A 131 40.22 25.37 23.57
CA LEU A 131 39.26 26.00 22.65
C LEU A 131 39.77 26.03 21.21
N ALA A 132 41.05 26.38 21.02
CA ALA A 132 41.74 26.32 19.74
C ALA A 132 41.66 24.93 19.10
N GLY A 133 41.96 23.89 19.88
CA GLY A 133 41.89 22.51 19.43
C GLY A 133 40.46 22.09 19.03
N VAL A 134 39.45 22.47 19.82
CA VAL A 134 38.05 22.17 19.52
C VAL A 134 37.58 22.84 18.23
N LEU A 135 37.88 24.13 18.04
CA LEU A 135 37.50 24.87 16.84
C LEU A 135 38.22 24.35 15.59
N GLY A 136 39.52 24.04 15.71
CA GLY A 136 40.30 23.42 14.64
C GLY A 136 39.75 22.05 14.23
N LEU A 137 39.40 21.20 15.21
CA LEU A 137 38.77 19.91 14.94
C LEU A 137 37.38 20.05 14.32
N LEU A 138 36.54 20.98 14.80
CA LEU A 138 35.25 21.28 14.20
C LEU A 138 35.41 21.69 12.73
N PHE A 139 36.37 22.58 12.42
CA PHE A 139 36.66 22.97 11.05
C PHE A 139 37.08 21.77 10.19
N ILE A 140 38.13 21.04 10.59
CA ILE A 140 38.69 19.94 9.80
C ILE A 140 37.65 18.84 9.58
N LEU A 141 36.94 18.43 10.63
CA LEU A 141 35.97 17.34 10.53
C LEU A 141 34.77 17.72 9.67
N ASN A 142 34.24 18.94 9.79
CA ASN A 142 33.11 19.35 8.97
C ASN A 142 33.50 19.54 7.50
N VAL A 143 34.68 20.09 7.20
CA VAL A 143 35.19 20.15 5.83
C VAL A 143 35.36 18.75 5.27
N PHE A 144 35.98 17.85 6.03
CA PHE A 144 36.19 16.46 5.62
C PHE A 144 34.88 15.74 5.35
N TRP A 145 33.95 15.70 6.32
CA TRP A 145 32.67 14.98 6.18
C TRP A 145 31.77 15.58 5.10
N SER A 146 31.73 16.90 4.95
CA SER A 146 30.93 17.54 3.90
C SER A 146 31.49 17.23 2.51
N THR A 147 32.83 17.28 2.35
CA THR A 147 33.49 16.92 1.08
C THR A 147 33.31 15.43 0.78
N PHE A 148 33.46 14.57 1.78
CA PHE A 148 33.29 13.14 1.66
C PHE A 148 31.84 12.77 1.27
N ASN A 149 30.85 13.43 1.86
CA ASN A 149 29.45 13.25 1.49
C ASN A 149 29.14 13.74 0.07
N LEU A 150 29.85 14.74 -0.45
CA LEU A 150 29.69 15.22 -1.82
C LEU A 150 30.36 14.34 -2.89
N LEU A 151 31.03 13.25 -2.50
CA LEU A 151 31.51 12.27 -3.47
C LEU A 151 30.32 11.68 -4.25
N PRO A 152 30.43 11.49 -5.58
CA PRO A 152 29.37 10.93 -6.41
C PRO A 152 29.27 9.40 -6.24
N VAL A 153 29.10 8.96 -4.99
CA VAL A 153 29.06 7.56 -4.55
C VAL A 153 27.82 7.39 -3.68
N LEU A 154 26.90 6.52 -4.10
CA LEU A 154 25.73 6.15 -3.29
C LEU A 154 26.17 5.25 -2.13
N PRO A 155 25.64 5.44 -0.91
CA PRO A 155 24.47 6.25 -0.55
C PRO A 155 24.76 7.69 -0.06
N PHE A 156 25.92 8.28 -0.38
CA PHE A 156 26.22 9.64 0.06
C PHE A 156 25.45 10.71 -0.74
N ASP A 157 25.39 11.92 -0.18
CA ASP A 157 24.65 13.06 -0.74
C ASP A 157 25.05 13.39 -2.18
N GLY A 158 26.34 13.39 -2.50
CA GLY A 158 26.86 13.62 -3.85
C GLY A 158 26.41 12.54 -4.84
N GLY A 159 26.30 11.29 -4.39
CA GLY A 159 25.73 10.19 -5.16
C GLY A 159 24.24 10.43 -5.47
N HIS A 160 23.48 10.89 -4.47
CA HIS A 160 22.06 11.25 -4.64
C HIS A 160 21.86 12.48 -5.54
N ILE A 161 22.70 13.52 -5.41
CA ILE A 161 22.71 14.69 -6.30
C ILE A 161 23.01 14.25 -7.74
N MET A 162 24.06 13.46 -7.94
CA MET A 162 24.40 12.93 -9.27
C MET A 162 23.24 12.13 -9.87
N ALA A 163 22.62 11.24 -9.08
CA ALA A 163 21.48 10.44 -9.53
C ALA A 163 20.27 11.33 -9.90
N ALA A 164 19.99 12.36 -9.10
CA ALA A 164 18.92 13.32 -9.38
C ALA A 164 19.17 14.14 -10.66
N LEU A 165 20.42 14.55 -10.91
CA LEU A 165 20.82 15.28 -12.12
C LEU A 165 20.76 14.41 -13.38
N LEU A 166 21.24 13.16 -13.30
CA LEU A 166 21.18 12.20 -14.41
C LEU A 166 19.75 11.75 -14.72
N GLY A 167 18.89 11.74 -13.71
CA GLY A 167 17.48 11.35 -13.84
C GLY A 167 17.27 9.84 -13.96
N PRO A 168 16.00 9.40 -13.92
CA PRO A 168 15.64 7.99 -13.81
C PRO A 168 16.10 7.14 -15.01
N GLN A 169 16.09 7.71 -16.22
CA GLN A 169 16.51 6.99 -17.44
C GLN A 169 17.99 6.62 -17.46
N ARG A 170 18.84 7.35 -16.72
CA ARG A 170 20.30 7.14 -16.67
C ARG A 170 20.75 6.55 -15.34
N GLN A 171 19.85 5.90 -14.62
CA GLN A 171 20.15 5.33 -13.32
C GLN A 171 21.32 4.33 -13.35
N ARG A 172 21.36 3.46 -14.37
CA ARG A 172 22.45 2.49 -14.52
C ARG A 172 23.82 3.18 -14.62
N LEU A 173 23.87 4.31 -15.30
CA LEU A 173 25.08 5.14 -15.39
C LEU A 173 25.44 5.72 -14.02
N ALA A 174 24.47 6.25 -13.27
CA ALA A 174 24.70 6.78 -11.92
C ALA A 174 25.32 5.71 -10.99
N LEU A 175 24.80 4.48 -11.03
CA LEU A 175 25.34 3.38 -10.25
C LEU A 175 26.73 2.95 -10.74
N MET A 176 26.99 2.94 -12.05
CA MET A 176 28.33 2.63 -12.60
C MET A 176 29.37 3.67 -12.15
N ILE A 177 29.01 4.96 -12.17
CA ILE A 177 29.86 6.03 -11.66
C ILE A 177 30.10 5.84 -10.15
N SER A 178 29.04 5.55 -9.38
CA SER A 178 29.15 5.26 -7.94
C SER A 178 30.14 4.14 -7.64
N VAL A 179 30.07 3.02 -8.36
CA VAL A 179 31.03 1.91 -8.21
C VAL A 179 32.45 2.35 -8.58
N GLY A 180 32.62 2.97 -9.74
CA GLY A 180 33.94 3.38 -10.23
C GLY A 180 34.63 4.39 -9.30
N VAL A 181 33.91 5.44 -8.91
CA VAL A 181 34.43 6.48 -8.01
C VAL A 181 34.62 5.93 -6.60
N GLY A 182 33.70 5.11 -6.10
CA GLY A 182 33.82 4.48 -4.78
C GLY A 182 35.06 3.60 -4.66
N VAL A 183 35.34 2.76 -5.66
CA VAL A 183 36.56 1.93 -5.68
C VAL A 183 37.82 2.79 -5.79
N ALA A 184 37.85 3.77 -6.70
CA ALA A 184 39.02 4.63 -6.88
C ALA A 184 39.34 5.45 -5.63
N ALA A 185 38.31 6.06 -5.02
CA ALA A 185 38.44 6.81 -3.78
C ALA A 185 38.87 5.91 -2.62
N ALA A 186 38.34 4.68 -2.53
CA ALA A 186 38.76 3.73 -1.51
C ALA A 186 40.25 3.39 -1.61
N VAL A 187 40.75 3.13 -2.83
CA VAL A 187 42.17 2.87 -3.10
C VAL A 187 43.02 4.07 -2.64
N ALA A 188 42.63 5.30 -3.01
CA ALA A 188 43.30 6.51 -2.57
C ALA A 188 43.33 6.67 -1.04
N CYS A 189 42.22 6.35 -0.36
CA CYS A 189 42.16 6.34 1.10
C CYS A 189 43.12 5.32 1.73
N PHE A 190 43.27 4.12 1.16
CA PHE A 190 44.25 3.15 1.67
C PHE A 190 45.69 3.62 1.53
N PHE A 191 46.06 4.23 0.39
CA PHE A 191 47.39 4.82 0.21
C PHE A 191 47.65 6.00 1.15
N SER A 192 46.59 6.75 1.49
CA SER A 192 46.65 7.88 2.43
C SER A 192 46.55 7.44 3.91
N LYS A 193 46.58 6.13 4.20
CA LYS A 193 46.39 5.54 5.55
C LYS A 193 45.04 5.84 6.21
N MET A 194 44.05 6.27 5.42
CA MET A 194 42.67 6.51 5.86
C MET A 194 41.84 5.23 5.73
N GLN A 195 42.26 4.18 6.43
CA GLN A 195 41.71 2.82 6.25
C GLN A 195 40.19 2.76 6.51
N PHE A 196 39.71 3.46 7.55
CA PHE A 196 38.28 3.49 7.88
C PHE A 196 37.44 4.09 6.75
N ALA A 197 37.84 5.25 6.21
CA ALA A 197 37.17 5.88 5.08
C ALA A 197 37.20 4.99 3.82
N GLY A 198 38.34 4.33 3.57
CA GLY A 198 38.48 3.36 2.47
C GLY A 198 37.52 2.17 2.59
N ILE A 199 37.34 1.63 3.80
CA ILE A 199 36.39 0.53 4.06
C ILE A 199 34.94 0.99 3.79
N ILE A 200 34.55 2.17 4.25
CA ILE A 200 33.20 2.71 4.01
C ILE A 200 32.96 2.88 2.49
N LEU A 201 33.93 3.41 1.75
CA LEU A 201 33.82 3.59 0.30
C LEU A 201 33.74 2.26 -0.45
N LEU A 202 34.50 1.23 -0.03
CA LEU A 202 34.37 -0.11 -0.60
C LEU A 202 32.98 -0.71 -0.32
N TRP A 203 32.46 -0.53 0.89
CA TRP A 203 31.12 -0.97 1.23
C TRP A 203 30.05 -0.27 0.36
N ALA A 204 30.17 1.04 0.17
CA ALA A 204 29.29 1.84 -0.69
C ALA A 204 29.37 1.43 -2.18
N ALA A 205 30.57 1.13 -2.67
CA ALA A 205 30.76 0.58 -4.02
C ALA A 205 30.17 -0.83 -4.15
N PHE A 206 30.30 -1.67 -3.12
CA PHE A 206 29.73 -3.01 -3.10
C PHE A 206 28.20 -3.00 -3.12
N THR A 207 27.55 -2.13 -2.35
CA THR A 207 26.09 -1.99 -2.36
C THR A 207 25.59 -1.45 -3.72
N SER A 208 26.31 -0.50 -4.30
CA SER A 208 26.03 0.01 -5.66
C SER A 208 26.17 -1.09 -6.73
N LEU A 209 27.20 -1.94 -6.61
CA LEU A 209 27.41 -3.08 -7.51
C LEU A 209 26.33 -4.15 -7.36
N GLY A 210 25.88 -4.44 -6.13
CA GLY A 210 24.74 -5.32 -5.89
C GLY A 210 23.47 -4.79 -6.57
N SER A 211 23.21 -3.49 -6.43
CA SER A 211 22.07 -2.81 -7.07
C SER A 211 22.13 -2.90 -8.61
N LEU A 212 23.32 -2.76 -9.19
CA LEU A 212 23.54 -2.96 -10.64
C LEU A 212 23.27 -4.40 -11.09
N ARG A 213 23.77 -5.39 -10.35
CA ARG A 213 23.69 -6.81 -10.71
C ARG A 213 22.27 -7.35 -10.63
N LEU A 214 21.51 -6.90 -9.64
CA LEU A 214 20.12 -7.30 -9.45
C LEU A 214 19.18 -6.62 -10.46
N GLY A 215 19.69 -5.72 -11.30
CA GLY A 215 18.85 -4.92 -12.21
C GLY A 215 17.79 -4.12 -11.47
N GLN A 216 17.99 -3.90 -10.16
CA GLN A 216 17.08 -3.12 -9.34
C GLN A 216 17.09 -1.71 -9.91
N ARG A 217 16.02 -1.38 -10.65
CA ARG A 217 15.62 0.01 -10.81
C ARG A 217 15.52 0.57 -9.39
N LEU A 218 16.06 1.76 -9.19
CA LEU A 218 15.84 2.55 -7.99
C LEU A 218 14.33 2.61 -7.99
N GLU A 219 13.72 1.95 -7.01
CA GLU A 219 12.27 1.98 -6.90
C GLU A 219 11.89 3.46 -6.99
N PRO A 220 11.06 3.84 -7.97
CA PRO A 220 10.62 5.23 -8.06
C PRO A 220 10.04 5.61 -6.69
N PRO A 221 10.20 6.87 -6.26
CA PRO A 221 9.57 7.33 -5.02
C PRO A 221 8.13 6.85 -4.95
N ARG A 222 7.68 6.44 -3.77
CA ARG A 222 6.34 5.87 -3.57
C ARG A 222 5.26 6.75 -4.22
N GLU A 223 5.39 8.08 -4.12
CA GLU A 223 4.49 9.03 -4.77
C GLU A 223 4.39 8.83 -6.29
N VAL A 224 5.51 8.65 -7.01
CA VAL A 224 5.51 8.45 -8.47
C VAL A 224 4.73 7.20 -8.84
N LEU A 225 4.89 6.13 -8.06
CA LEU A 225 4.16 4.88 -8.29
C LEU A 225 2.67 5.06 -8.00
N GLU A 226 2.32 5.79 -6.94
CA GLU A 226 0.92 6.10 -6.59
C GLU A 226 0.26 7.02 -7.62
N GLU A 227 0.96 8.04 -8.11
CA GLU A 227 0.50 8.92 -9.21
C GLU A 227 0.33 8.13 -10.50
N THR A 228 1.28 7.24 -10.82
CA THR A 228 1.17 6.36 -11.99
C THR A 228 -0.05 5.43 -11.88
N LEU A 229 -0.36 4.92 -10.68
CA LEU A 229 -1.61 4.19 -10.44
C LEU A 229 -2.84 5.10 -10.58
N GLY A 230 -2.74 6.38 -10.21
CA GLY A 230 -3.74 7.40 -10.46
C GLY A 230 -4.02 7.55 -11.96
N HIS A 231 -2.98 7.72 -12.79
CA HIS A 231 -3.13 7.78 -14.25
C HIS A 231 -3.71 6.48 -14.84
N ALA A 232 -3.33 5.31 -14.31
CA ALA A 232 -3.93 4.04 -14.72
C ALA A 232 -5.44 4.01 -14.41
N ARG A 233 -5.84 4.53 -13.23
CA ARG A 233 -7.24 4.62 -12.83
C ARG A 233 -8.02 5.61 -13.68
N GLU A 234 -7.46 6.78 -13.97
CA GLU A 234 -8.08 7.77 -14.87
C GLU A 234 -8.26 7.21 -16.28
N ALA A 235 -7.25 6.51 -16.81
CA ALA A 235 -7.35 5.83 -18.10
C ALA A 235 -8.44 4.75 -18.09
N LEU A 236 -8.58 4.00 -16.99
CA LEU A 236 -9.65 3.02 -16.81
C LEU A 236 -11.04 3.67 -16.81
N GLU A 237 -11.21 4.76 -16.06
CA GLU A 237 -12.47 5.53 -15.99
C GLU A 237 -12.83 6.18 -17.34
N GLN A 238 -11.83 6.53 -18.16
CA GLN A 238 -12.02 7.02 -19.53
C GLN A 238 -12.28 5.91 -20.57
N GLY A 239 -12.31 4.63 -20.16
CA GLY A 239 -12.49 3.48 -21.05
C GLY A 239 -11.27 3.14 -21.92
N LYS A 240 -10.07 3.68 -21.60
CA LYS A 240 -8.82 3.41 -22.30
C LYS A 240 -8.12 2.17 -21.72
N TYR A 241 -8.76 1.02 -21.85
CA TYR A 241 -8.35 -0.21 -21.17
C TYR A 241 -6.91 -0.68 -21.45
N PRO A 242 -6.41 -0.69 -22.71
CA PRO A 242 -5.03 -1.12 -22.97
C PRO A 242 -3.98 -0.18 -22.36
N GLU A 243 -4.27 1.12 -22.34
CA GLU A 243 -3.41 2.13 -21.71
C GLU A 243 -3.39 1.95 -20.19
N ALA A 244 -4.58 1.87 -19.56
CA ALA A 244 -4.73 1.62 -18.13
C ALA A 244 -3.98 0.35 -17.69
N HIS A 245 -4.11 -0.74 -18.46
CA HIS A 245 -3.38 -1.98 -18.21
C HIS A 245 -1.86 -1.78 -18.30
N ALA A 246 -1.36 -1.15 -19.37
CA ALA A 246 0.06 -0.93 -19.56
C ALA A 246 0.69 -0.07 -18.44
N VAL A 247 -0.02 0.97 -18.01
CA VAL A 247 0.42 1.88 -16.93
C VAL A 247 0.42 1.16 -15.58
N ALA A 248 -0.65 0.43 -15.24
CA ALA A 248 -0.70 -0.35 -14.00
C ALA A 248 0.37 -1.46 -13.97
N ARG A 249 0.60 -2.15 -15.09
CA ARG A 249 1.66 -3.17 -15.20
C ARG A 249 3.05 -2.59 -15.00
N ALA A 250 3.31 -1.37 -15.47
CA ALA A 250 4.59 -0.70 -15.23
C ALA A 250 4.86 -0.49 -13.74
N VAL A 251 3.83 -0.16 -12.94
CA VAL A 251 3.95 -0.05 -11.48
C VAL A 251 4.19 -1.42 -10.83
N LEU A 252 3.47 -2.46 -11.29
CA LEU A 252 3.67 -3.84 -10.81
C LEU A 252 5.11 -4.33 -11.00
N GLU A 253 5.75 -3.94 -12.10
CA GLU A 253 7.14 -4.29 -12.41
C GLU A 253 8.17 -3.42 -11.67
N ALA A 254 7.81 -2.18 -11.33
CA ALA A 254 8.71 -1.21 -10.71
C ALA A 254 8.70 -1.25 -9.17
N SER A 255 7.55 -1.56 -8.55
CA SER A 255 7.42 -1.52 -7.10
C SER A 255 7.92 -2.81 -6.42
N THR A 256 8.45 -2.69 -5.21
CA THR A 256 8.70 -3.82 -4.30
C THR A 256 7.69 -3.89 -3.15
N ALA A 257 6.95 -2.80 -2.90
CA ALA A 257 5.95 -2.71 -1.84
C ALA A 257 4.73 -3.62 -2.12
N PRO A 258 4.36 -4.54 -1.20
CA PRO A 258 3.22 -5.45 -1.39
C PRO A 258 1.89 -4.72 -1.63
N GLU A 259 1.63 -3.61 -0.93
CA GLU A 259 0.41 -2.81 -1.08
C GLU A 259 0.26 -2.21 -2.48
N LEU A 260 1.34 -1.65 -3.03
CA LEU A 260 1.34 -1.05 -4.37
C LEU A 260 1.24 -2.12 -5.46
N LYS A 261 1.90 -3.26 -5.26
CA LYS A 261 1.76 -4.41 -6.16
C LYS A 261 0.33 -4.92 -6.21
N LEU A 262 -0.35 -5.01 -5.07
CA LEU A 262 -1.75 -5.44 -5.03
C LEU A 262 -2.62 -4.46 -5.83
N LYS A 263 -2.53 -3.16 -5.57
CA LYS A 263 -3.28 -2.13 -6.30
C LYS A 263 -2.99 -2.17 -7.81
N ALA A 264 -1.73 -2.35 -8.18
CA ALA A 264 -1.32 -2.46 -9.58
C ALA A 264 -1.88 -3.71 -10.26
N VAL A 265 -1.87 -4.86 -9.59
CA VAL A 265 -2.49 -6.11 -10.05
C VAL A 265 -3.99 -5.93 -10.25
N GLU A 266 -4.68 -5.35 -9.27
CA GLU A 266 -6.13 -5.17 -9.34
C GLU A 266 -6.53 -4.23 -10.48
N LEU A 267 -5.85 -3.07 -10.63
CA LEU A 267 -6.09 -2.15 -11.73
C LEU A 267 -5.77 -2.77 -13.09
N ALA A 268 -4.64 -3.46 -13.23
CA ALA A 268 -4.26 -4.10 -14.48
C ALA A 268 -5.20 -5.24 -14.86
N ALA A 269 -5.72 -6.00 -13.88
CA ALA A 269 -6.68 -7.07 -14.09
C ALA A 269 -8.07 -6.51 -14.45
N TRP A 270 -8.57 -5.47 -13.76
CA TRP A 270 -9.82 -4.79 -14.14
C TRP A 270 -9.72 -4.20 -15.54
N SER A 271 -8.60 -3.57 -15.87
CA SER A 271 -8.36 -3.00 -17.20
C SER A 271 -8.39 -4.09 -18.28
N ALA A 272 -7.70 -5.22 -18.07
CA ALA A 272 -7.73 -6.33 -19.02
C ALA A 272 -9.14 -6.94 -19.14
N LEU A 273 -9.83 -7.13 -18.03
CA LEU A 273 -11.19 -7.71 -18.01
C LEU A 273 -12.20 -6.84 -18.74
N LEU A 274 -12.21 -5.52 -18.48
CA LEU A 274 -13.10 -4.58 -19.16
C LEU A 274 -12.72 -4.36 -20.64
N GLY A 275 -11.46 -4.63 -21.00
CA GLY A 275 -10.97 -4.68 -22.37
C GLY A 275 -11.25 -5.99 -23.12
N ASP A 276 -12.06 -6.90 -22.57
CA ASP A 276 -12.40 -8.21 -23.14
C ASP A 276 -11.21 -9.20 -23.23
N GLU A 277 -10.18 -8.99 -22.41
CA GLU A 277 -8.98 -9.84 -22.33
C GLU A 277 -8.94 -10.65 -21.02
N ALA A 278 -9.98 -11.46 -20.76
CA ALA A 278 -10.11 -12.21 -19.50
C ALA A 278 -8.92 -13.15 -19.20
N ALA A 279 -8.31 -13.75 -20.22
CA ALA A 279 -7.12 -14.58 -20.06
C ALA A 279 -5.90 -13.78 -19.57
N LEU A 280 -5.74 -12.54 -20.06
CA LEU A 280 -4.70 -11.63 -19.58
C LEU A 280 -4.97 -11.21 -18.13
N ALA A 281 -6.23 -10.93 -17.79
CA ALA A 281 -6.62 -10.62 -16.41
C ALA A 281 -6.24 -11.75 -15.44
N ARG A 282 -6.46 -13.02 -15.82
CA ARG A 282 -6.02 -14.19 -15.02
C ARG A 282 -4.50 -14.21 -14.82
N GLN A 283 -3.72 -14.02 -15.88
CA GLN A 283 -2.25 -14.01 -15.78
C GLN A 283 -1.74 -12.90 -14.85
N VAL A 284 -2.40 -11.73 -14.84
CA VAL A 284 -2.04 -10.63 -13.95
C VAL A 284 -2.37 -10.98 -12.49
N LEU A 285 -3.53 -11.59 -12.23
CA LEU A 285 -3.92 -12.00 -10.88
C LEU A 285 -2.95 -13.00 -10.24
N GLU A 286 -2.33 -13.88 -11.03
CA GLU A 286 -1.30 -14.83 -10.55
C GLU A 286 -0.04 -14.13 -10.02
N ARG A 287 0.18 -12.85 -10.37
CA ARG A 287 1.30 -12.04 -9.90
C ARG A 287 1.02 -11.31 -8.57
N ALA A 288 -0.16 -11.53 -7.97
CA ALA A 288 -0.51 -10.92 -6.68
C ALA A 288 0.44 -11.38 -5.55
N PRO A 289 0.75 -10.50 -4.58
CA PRO A 289 1.51 -10.89 -3.39
C PRO A 289 0.75 -11.95 -2.59
N ALA A 290 1.42 -13.03 -2.18
CA ALA A 290 0.79 -14.16 -1.48
C ALA A 290 0.27 -13.80 -0.07
N ASP A 291 0.81 -12.74 0.53
CA ASP A 291 0.51 -12.23 1.86
C ASP A 291 -0.62 -11.18 1.88
N GLN A 292 -1.12 -10.78 0.72
CA GLN A 292 -2.14 -9.75 0.58
C GLN A 292 -3.46 -10.34 0.03
N PRO A 293 -4.61 -10.09 0.66
CA PRO A 293 -5.88 -10.60 0.17
C PRO A 293 -6.34 -9.81 -1.07
N LEU A 294 -6.32 -10.46 -2.23
CA LEU A 294 -6.98 -9.97 -3.45
C LEU A 294 -8.48 -9.80 -3.24
N ASP A 295 -9.06 -8.76 -3.86
CA ASP A 295 -10.51 -8.58 -3.90
C ASP A 295 -11.21 -9.85 -4.46
N PRO A 296 -12.03 -10.55 -3.65
CA PRO A 296 -12.74 -11.74 -4.09
C PRO A 296 -13.73 -11.46 -5.22
N TYR A 297 -14.27 -10.24 -5.31
CA TYR A 297 -15.17 -9.84 -6.39
C TYR A 297 -14.45 -9.84 -7.73
N LEU A 298 -13.28 -9.19 -7.82
CA LEU A 298 -12.45 -9.18 -9.03
C LEU A 298 -12.04 -10.59 -9.45
N ARG A 299 -11.59 -11.41 -8.49
CA ARG A 299 -11.20 -12.80 -8.78
C ARG A 299 -12.38 -13.59 -9.37
N ALA A 300 -13.57 -13.44 -8.80
CA ALA A 300 -14.76 -14.11 -9.29
C ALA A 300 -15.23 -13.57 -10.65
N ALA A 301 -15.12 -12.26 -10.88
CA ALA A 301 -15.46 -11.64 -12.16
C ALA A 301 -14.56 -12.16 -13.30
N VAL A 302 -13.26 -12.32 -13.05
CA VAL A 302 -12.33 -12.94 -14.01
C VAL A 302 -12.67 -14.41 -14.27
N SER A 303 -12.97 -15.19 -13.22
CA SER A 303 -13.42 -16.59 -13.38
C SER A 303 -14.72 -16.69 -14.19
N GLU A 304 -15.70 -15.84 -13.91
CA GLU A 304 -16.98 -15.82 -14.64
C GLU A 304 -16.80 -15.47 -16.12
N ALA A 305 -15.93 -14.51 -16.44
CA ALA A 305 -15.62 -14.14 -17.82
C ALA A 305 -14.88 -15.24 -18.59
N LEU A 306 -14.12 -16.09 -17.90
CA LEU A 306 -13.46 -17.27 -18.48
C LEU A 306 -14.39 -18.49 -18.61
N GLY A 307 -15.63 -18.41 -18.12
CA GLY A 307 -16.56 -19.54 -18.06
C GLY A 307 -16.25 -20.54 -16.95
N GLU A 308 -15.40 -20.18 -15.99
CA GLU A 308 -15.04 -20.98 -14.82
C GLU A 308 -16.05 -20.69 -13.68
N ASP A 309 -17.33 -20.91 -13.95
CA ASP A 309 -18.44 -20.51 -13.06
C ASP A 309 -18.34 -21.18 -11.67
N ASP A 310 -17.87 -22.43 -11.58
CA ASP A 310 -17.64 -23.12 -10.30
C ASP A 310 -16.59 -22.40 -9.43
N ASP A 311 -15.53 -21.88 -10.04
CA ASP A 311 -14.45 -21.19 -9.34
C ASP A 311 -14.93 -19.81 -8.86
N ALA A 312 -15.70 -19.12 -9.70
CA ALA A 312 -16.37 -17.87 -9.34
C ALA A 312 -17.33 -18.08 -8.15
N ALA A 313 -18.17 -19.12 -8.19
CA ALA A 313 -19.10 -19.45 -7.12
C ALA A 313 -18.38 -19.74 -5.79
N ARG A 314 -17.27 -20.50 -5.81
CA ARG A 314 -16.49 -20.80 -4.60
C ARG A 314 -15.87 -19.53 -3.99
N ALA A 315 -15.32 -18.65 -4.83
CA ALA A 315 -14.73 -17.39 -4.38
C ALA A 315 -15.77 -16.46 -3.73
N LEU A 316 -16.92 -16.26 -4.38
CA LEU A 316 -18.01 -15.41 -3.88
C LEU A 316 -18.65 -15.97 -2.61
N ALA A 317 -18.86 -17.29 -2.56
CA ALA A 317 -19.38 -17.95 -1.37
C ALA A 317 -18.45 -17.80 -0.18
N HIS A 318 -17.13 -17.90 -0.39
CA HIS A 318 -16.13 -17.66 0.66
C HIS A 318 -16.19 -16.21 1.14
N ALA A 319 -16.20 -15.23 0.22
CA ALA A 319 -16.27 -13.81 0.53
C ALA A 319 -17.47 -13.45 1.42
N ARG A 320 -18.66 -13.92 1.05
CA ARG A 320 -19.88 -13.72 1.85
C ARG A 320 -19.77 -14.36 3.24
N ARG A 321 -19.22 -15.57 3.35
CA ARG A 321 -19.02 -16.23 4.66
C ARG A 321 -18.01 -15.49 5.55
N THR A 322 -17.04 -14.80 4.96
CA THR A 322 -16.07 -13.98 5.70
C THR A 322 -16.57 -12.57 6.01
N GLY A 323 -17.81 -12.24 5.67
CA GLY A 323 -18.46 -10.98 6.04
C GLY A 323 -18.50 -9.92 4.94
N ASP A 324 -18.22 -10.25 3.68
CA ASP A 324 -18.39 -9.32 2.56
C ASP A 324 -19.89 -9.10 2.27
N GLN A 325 -20.37 -7.90 2.55
CA GLN A 325 -21.77 -7.49 2.39
C GLN A 325 -22.02 -6.62 1.15
N ARG A 326 -21.02 -6.46 0.28
CA ARG A 326 -21.18 -5.66 -0.95
C ARG A 326 -22.26 -6.25 -1.85
N LEU A 327 -23.14 -5.40 -2.36
CA LEU A 327 -24.24 -5.78 -3.25
C LEU A 327 -23.71 -6.40 -4.55
N GLU A 328 -22.60 -5.90 -5.08
CA GLU A 328 -21.98 -6.37 -6.32
C GLU A 328 -21.51 -7.83 -6.20
N VAL A 329 -20.98 -8.21 -5.03
CA VAL A 329 -20.59 -9.58 -4.71
C VAL A 329 -21.81 -10.49 -4.69
N ALA A 330 -22.88 -10.04 -4.03
CA ALA A 330 -24.12 -10.79 -3.93
C ALA A 330 -24.80 -10.98 -5.30
N ALA A 331 -24.90 -9.90 -6.08
CA ALA A 331 -25.51 -9.91 -7.39
C ALA A 331 -24.75 -10.80 -8.39
N LEU A 332 -23.42 -10.71 -8.42
CA LEU A 332 -22.61 -11.61 -9.24
C LEU A 332 -22.76 -13.07 -8.77
N TYR A 333 -22.87 -13.30 -7.46
CA TYR A 333 -23.06 -14.65 -6.93
C TYR A 333 -24.41 -15.25 -7.35
N VAL A 334 -25.49 -14.48 -7.28
CA VAL A 334 -26.82 -14.89 -7.78
C VAL A 334 -26.73 -15.22 -9.28
N LYS A 335 -26.10 -14.36 -10.08
CA LYS A 335 -25.91 -14.59 -11.53
C LYS A 335 -25.18 -15.91 -11.80
N VAL A 336 -24.05 -16.16 -11.13
CA VAL A 336 -23.25 -17.39 -11.30
C VAL A 336 -24.03 -18.62 -10.83
N LEU A 337 -24.74 -18.55 -9.70
CA LEU A 337 -25.55 -19.67 -9.19
C LEU A 337 -26.66 -20.07 -10.17
N LEU A 338 -27.33 -19.08 -10.79
CA LEU A 338 -28.35 -19.35 -11.80
C LEU A 338 -27.76 -20.06 -13.03
N LYS A 339 -26.56 -19.67 -13.49
CA LYS A 339 -25.88 -20.38 -14.59
C LYS A 339 -25.54 -21.83 -14.24
N LEU A 340 -25.12 -22.08 -13.00
CA LEU A 340 -24.81 -23.41 -12.49
C LEU A 340 -26.08 -24.25 -12.20
N GLY A 341 -27.28 -23.66 -12.29
CA GLY A 341 -28.54 -24.32 -11.95
C GLY A 341 -28.79 -24.45 -10.45
N ASP A 342 -28.00 -23.80 -9.59
CA ASP A 342 -28.20 -23.77 -8.13
C ASP A 342 -29.23 -22.70 -7.75
N VAL A 343 -30.45 -22.90 -8.24
CA VAL A 343 -31.57 -21.96 -8.10
C VAL A 343 -32.01 -21.78 -6.64
N GLU A 344 -31.77 -22.79 -5.80
CA GLU A 344 -32.14 -22.75 -4.38
C GLU A 344 -31.25 -21.77 -3.61
N ARG A 345 -29.92 -21.82 -3.81
CA ARG A 345 -29.02 -20.82 -3.22
C ARG A 345 -29.21 -19.45 -3.86
N ALA A 346 -29.46 -19.38 -5.17
CA ALA A 346 -29.71 -18.11 -5.85
C ALA A 346 -30.91 -17.36 -5.23
N ALA A 347 -32.02 -18.06 -5.01
CA ALA A 347 -33.19 -17.49 -4.35
C ALA A 347 -32.91 -17.05 -2.92
N ARG A 348 -32.23 -17.89 -2.11
CA ARG A 348 -31.87 -17.51 -0.74
C ARG A 348 -31.00 -16.25 -0.68
N VAL A 349 -29.95 -16.18 -1.50
CA VAL A 349 -29.08 -15.00 -1.54
C VAL A 349 -29.86 -13.77 -1.97
N THR A 350 -30.76 -13.91 -2.96
CA THR A 350 -31.64 -12.81 -3.40
C THR A 350 -32.57 -12.33 -2.29
N THR A 351 -33.09 -13.25 -1.47
CA THR A 351 -33.87 -12.89 -0.27
C THR A 351 -33.03 -12.12 0.75
N ASP A 352 -31.75 -12.48 0.94
CA ASP A 352 -30.85 -11.76 1.86
C ASP A 352 -30.63 -10.30 1.41
N ILE A 353 -30.51 -10.06 0.11
CA ILE A 353 -30.28 -8.73 -0.49
C ILE A 353 -31.56 -8.09 -1.05
N PHE A 354 -32.73 -8.54 -0.57
CA PHE A 354 -34.01 -8.20 -1.18
C PHE A 354 -34.29 -6.69 -1.19
N GLU A 355 -33.87 -5.96 -0.16
CA GLU A 355 -34.05 -4.50 -0.05
C GLU A 355 -33.36 -3.71 -1.16
N GLU A 356 -32.28 -4.26 -1.71
CA GLU A 356 -31.48 -3.62 -2.75
C GLU A 356 -31.79 -4.18 -4.15
N THR A 357 -32.53 -5.29 -4.21
CA THR A 357 -32.83 -5.98 -5.46
C THR A 357 -34.10 -5.42 -6.12
N PRO A 358 -34.05 -5.04 -7.41
CA PRO A 358 -35.23 -4.66 -8.17
C PRO A 358 -36.29 -5.76 -8.20
N THR A 359 -37.56 -5.38 -8.05
CA THR A 359 -38.70 -6.32 -8.00
C THR A 359 -38.73 -7.28 -9.19
N GLU A 360 -38.46 -6.79 -10.40
CA GLU A 360 -38.44 -7.61 -11.63
C GLU A 360 -37.33 -8.66 -11.62
N ASP A 361 -36.16 -8.35 -11.09
CA ASP A 361 -35.05 -9.30 -11.03
C ASP A 361 -35.28 -10.35 -9.94
N ALA A 362 -35.83 -9.95 -8.79
CA ALA A 362 -36.27 -10.87 -7.75
C ALA A 362 -37.37 -11.82 -8.26
N ARG A 363 -38.32 -11.35 -9.07
CA ARG A 363 -39.34 -12.21 -9.71
C ARG A 363 -38.69 -13.25 -10.62
N LYS A 364 -37.77 -12.86 -11.50
CA LYS A 364 -37.05 -13.82 -12.38
C LYS A 364 -36.33 -14.90 -11.59
N VAL A 365 -35.66 -14.55 -10.49
CA VAL A 365 -35.01 -15.52 -9.60
C VAL A 365 -36.05 -16.45 -8.97
N GLY A 366 -37.17 -15.89 -8.50
CA GLY A 366 -38.28 -16.65 -7.93
C GLY A 366 -38.87 -17.65 -8.93
N GLU A 367 -39.14 -17.23 -10.17
CA GLU A 367 -39.60 -18.09 -11.26
C GLU A 367 -38.61 -19.22 -11.55
N ALA A 368 -37.32 -18.90 -11.65
CA ALA A 368 -36.27 -19.90 -11.86
C ALA A 368 -36.20 -20.92 -10.71
N ALA A 369 -36.35 -20.48 -9.46
CA ALA A 369 -36.36 -21.36 -8.30
C ALA A 369 -37.62 -22.26 -8.22
N LEU A 370 -38.79 -21.72 -8.55
CA LEU A 370 -40.04 -22.50 -8.61
C LEU A 370 -40.01 -23.54 -9.74
N GLY A 371 -39.47 -23.18 -10.90
CA GLY A 371 -39.30 -24.07 -12.05
C GLY A 371 -38.19 -25.10 -11.87
N GLY A 372 -37.09 -24.73 -11.20
CA GLY A 372 -35.91 -25.56 -10.98
C GLY A 372 -35.96 -26.46 -9.74
N GLY A 373 -37.12 -26.62 -9.11
CA GLY A 373 -37.31 -27.58 -8.01
C GLY A 373 -36.88 -27.09 -6.63
N ALA A 374 -36.81 -25.77 -6.42
CA ALA A 374 -36.53 -25.13 -5.13
C ALA A 374 -37.76 -24.37 -4.55
N PRO A 375 -38.90 -25.06 -4.33
CA PRO A 375 -40.18 -24.41 -4.05
C PRO A 375 -40.19 -23.62 -2.74
N LEU A 376 -39.44 -24.05 -1.72
CA LEU A 376 -39.39 -23.36 -0.43
C LEU A 376 -38.63 -22.03 -0.51
N ALA A 377 -37.48 -22.02 -1.19
CA ALA A 377 -36.68 -20.81 -1.37
C ALA A 377 -37.42 -19.80 -2.26
N ALA A 378 -38.09 -20.29 -3.31
CA ALA A 378 -38.96 -19.48 -4.15
C ALA A 378 -40.12 -18.87 -3.35
N ALA A 379 -40.78 -19.68 -2.50
CA ALA A 379 -41.89 -19.21 -1.66
C ALA A 379 -41.47 -18.04 -0.76
N ALA A 380 -40.34 -18.19 -0.06
CA ALA A 380 -39.82 -17.16 0.83
C ALA A 380 -39.49 -15.85 0.09
N LEU A 381 -38.96 -15.94 -1.13
CA LEU A 381 -38.70 -14.77 -1.96
C LEU A 381 -40.01 -14.09 -2.44
N TYR A 382 -40.99 -14.88 -2.88
CA TYR A 382 -42.30 -14.37 -3.29
C TYR A 382 -43.12 -13.78 -2.15
N ASP A 383 -42.98 -14.30 -0.94
CA ASP A 383 -43.60 -13.76 0.26
C ASP A 383 -43.10 -12.33 0.53
N ARG A 384 -41.78 -12.11 0.42
CA ARG A 384 -41.15 -10.78 0.53
C ARG A 384 -41.54 -9.86 -0.64
N LEU A 385 -41.64 -10.39 -1.86
CA LEU A 385 -42.17 -9.65 -3.02
C LEU A 385 -43.59 -9.19 -2.79
N PHE A 386 -44.45 -10.05 -2.24
CA PHE A 386 -45.81 -9.71 -1.91
C PHE A 386 -45.89 -8.63 -0.82
N GLU A 387 -45.10 -8.74 0.25
CA GLU A 387 -45.01 -7.69 1.28
C GLU A 387 -44.64 -6.31 0.70
N ARG A 388 -43.80 -6.28 -0.34
CA ARG A 388 -43.38 -5.02 -1.00
C ARG A 388 -44.40 -4.49 -2.00
N THR A 389 -45.04 -5.37 -2.77
CA THR A 389 -45.82 -4.99 -3.96
C THR A 389 -47.32 -5.03 -3.74
N GLU A 390 -47.78 -5.78 -2.73
CA GLU A 390 -49.18 -6.14 -2.48
C GLU A 390 -49.87 -6.78 -3.71
N ALA A 391 -49.09 -7.30 -4.66
CA ALA A 391 -49.62 -7.88 -5.88
C ALA A 391 -50.11 -9.31 -5.63
N HIS A 392 -51.40 -9.55 -5.87
CA HIS A 392 -52.00 -10.89 -5.74
C HIS A 392 -51.30 -11.97 -6.59
N ALA A 393 -50.65 -11.58 -7.70
CA ALA A 393 -49.84 -12.49 -8.52
C ALA A 393 -48.62 -13.03 -7.76
N ASP A 394 -47.93 -12.19 -6.98
CA ASP A 394 -46.77 -12.60 -6.17
C ASP A 394 -47.24 -13.48 -4.99
N ALA A 395 -48.38 -13.15 -4.37
CA ALA A 395 -49.01 -13.99 -3.34
C ALA A 395 -49.35 -15.40 -3.86
N LEU A 396 -49.90 -15.51 -5.08
CA LEU A 396 -50.19 -16.79 -5.71
C LEU A 396 -48.92 -17.65 -5.87
N GLN A 397 -47.80 -17.05 -6.26
CA GLN A 397 -46.53 -17.78 -6.38
C GLN A 397 -45.97 -18.20 -5.02
N ALA A 398 -46.11 -17.37 -3.99
CA ALA A 398 -45.76 -17.73 -2.61
C ALA A 398 -46.55 -18.96 -2.14
N VAL A 399 -47.88 -18.96 -2.35
CA VAL A 399 -48.77 -20.10 -2.03
C VAL A 399 -48.33 -21.36 -2.75
N ARG A 400 -48.07 -21.28 -4.07
CA ARG A 400 -47.56 -22.41 -4.87
C ARG A 400 -46.25 -22.95 -4.32
N GLY A 401 -45.31 -22.09 -3.98
CA GLY A 401 -44.03 -22.48 -3.41
C GLY A 401 -44.19 -23.20 -2.07
N PHE A 402 -44.94 -22.63 -1.11
CA PHE A 402 -45.14 -23.25 0.21
C PHE A 402 -45.90 -24.58 0.11
N ALA A 403 -46.94 -24.65 -0.73
CA ALA A 403 -47.70 -25.88 -0.93
C ALA A 403 -46.84 -27.00 -1.53
N ARG A 404 -46.04 -26.70 -2.57
CA ARG A 404 -45.10 -27.66 -3.18
C ARG A 404 -44.00 -28.10 -2.23
N ALA A 405 -43.60 -27.23 -1.29
CA ALA A 405 -42.65 -27.56 -0.23
C ALA A 405 -43.27 -28.33 0.95
N GLY A 406 -44.59 -28.61 0.94
CA GLY A 406 -45.30 -29.26 2.03
C GLY A 406 -45.48 -28.40 3.29
N GLN A 407 -45.21 -27.09 3.20
CA GLN A 407 -45.35 -26.13 4.31
C GLN A 407 -46.79 -25.62 4.39
N LEU A 408 -47.73 -26.50 4.75
CA LEU A 408 -49.17 -26.21 4.74
C LEU A 408 -49.55 -25.00 5.61
N ASP A 409 -48.94 -24.85 6.79
CA ASP A 409 -49.24 -23.71 7.67
C ASP A 409 -48.80 -22.37 7.07
N ALA A 410 -47.65 -22.35 6.40
CA ALA A 410 -47.17 -21.16 5.70
C ALA A 410 -48.02 -20.87 4.45
N ALA A 411 -48.40 -21.91 3.71
CA ALA A 411 -49.27 -21.79 2.56
C ALA A 411 -50.65 -21.21 2.94
N LEU A 412 -51.27 -21.68 4.03
CA LEU A 412 -52.55 -21.16 4.51
C LEU A 412 -52.46 -19.69 4.93
N ARG A 413 -51.36 -19.28 5.61
CA ARG A 413 -51.13 -17.86 5.92
C ARG A 413 -51.01 -17.01 4.66
N ALA A 414 -50.25 -17.49 3.67
CA ALA A 414 -50.09 -16.81 2.38
C ALA A 414 -51.42 -16.73 1.61
N VAL A 415 -52.30 -17.75 1.72
CA VAL A 415 -53.67 -17.69 1.17
C VAL A 415 -54.47 -16.57 1.83
N THR A 416 -54.51 -16.50 3.16
CA THR A 416 -55.25 -15.44 3.87
C THR A 416 -54.76 -14.05 3.48
N ALA A 417 -53.44 -13.84 3.46
CA ALA A 417 -52.86 -12.57 3.08
C ALA A 417 -53.13 -12.22 1.61
N GLY A 418 -53.01 -13.20 0.70
CA GLY A 418 -53.29 -13.02 -0.72
C GLY A 418 -54.76 -12.68 -0.99
N VAL A 419 -55.70 -13.37 -0.34
CA VAL A 419 -57.14 -13.11 -0.50
C VAL A 419 -57.52 -11.72 0.01
N ALA A 420 -56.93 -11.27 1.12
CA ALA A 420 -57.07 -9.90 1.61
C ALA A 420 -56.57 -8.86 0.59
N ALA A 421 -55.55 -9.20 -0.20
CA ALA A 421 -55.02 -8.38 -1.30
C ALA A 421 -55.72 -8.61 -2.67
N GLY A 422 -56.86 -9.32 -2.69
CA GLY A 422 -57.67 -9.52 -3.90
C GLY A 422 -57.33 -10.75 -4.75
N LEU A 423 -56.55 -11.70 -4.22
CA LEU A 423 -56.38 -13.02 -4.87
C LEU A 423 -57.70 -13.79 -4.85
N ASP A 424 -58.22 -14.13 -6.03
CA ASP A 424 -59.47 -14.90 -6.16
C ASP A 424 -59.28 -16.36 -5.69
N PRO A 425 -59.99 -16.81 -4.63
CA PRO A 425 -59.96 -18.20 -4.18
C PRO A 425 -60.30 -19.24 -5.25
N ALA A 426 -61.08 -18.88 -6.29
CA ALA A 426 -61.35 -19.79 -7.41
C ALA A 426 -60.08 -20.13 -8.20
N THR A 427 -59.13 -19.20 -8.30
CA THR A 427 -57.82 -19.43 -8.94
C THR A 427 -57.01 -20.48 -8.17
N LEU A 428 -57.06 -20.44 -6.84
CA LEU A 428 -56.40 -21.44 -5.98
C LEU A 428 -57.03 -22.83 -6.12
N ARG A 429 -58.37 -22.91 -6.19
CA ARG A 429 -59.10 -24.19 -6.38
C ARG A 429 -58.88 -24.81 -7.76
N ALA A 430 -58.70 -23.97 -8.79
CA ALA A 430 -58.45 -24.42 -10.15
C ALA A 430 -57.01 -24.92 -10.37
N ASP A 431 -56.07 -24.55 -9.49
CA ASP A 431 -54.67 -24.93 -9.63
C ASP A 431 -54.43 -26.38 -9.19
N ALA A 432 -54.14 -27.26 -10.15
CA ALA A 432 -53.87 -28.67 -9.89
C ALA A 432 -52.69 -28.90 -8.94
N SER A 433 -51.72 -27.97 -8.87
CA SER A 433 -50.58 -28.08 -7.96
C SER A 433 -50.90 -27.74 -6.50
N LEU A 434 -52.12 -27.25 -6.22
CA LEU A 434 -52.58 -26.87 -4.88
C LEU A 434 -53.61 -27.83 -4.29
N GLN A 435 -53.92 -28.97 -4.93
CA GLN A 435 -54.97 -29.89 -4.47
C GLN A 435 -54.82 -30.33 -3.01
N ALA A 436 -53.59 -30.59 -2.56
CA ALA A 436 -53.31 -30.98 -1.17
C ALA A 436 -53.60 -29.84 -0.18
N LEU A 437 -53.35 -28.59 -0.58
CA LEU A 437 -53.68 -27.40 0.22
C LEU A 437 -55.19 -27.17 0.27
N VAL A 438 -55.88 -27.30 -0.87
CA VAL A 438 -57.33 -27.11 -0.99
C VAL A 438 -58.11 -28.17 -0.21
N ALA A 439 -57.56 -29.39 -0.08
CA ALA A 439 -58.15 -30.45 0.72
C ALA A 439 -57.98 -30.28 2.24
N ASP A 440 -57.13 -29.35 2.71
CA ASP A 440 -56.96 -29.07 4.14
C ASP A 440 -58.24 -28.42 4.69
N ALA A 441 -58.76 -28.92 5.80
CA ALA A 441 -60.00 -28.43 6.41
C ALA A 441 -59.95 -26.93 6.78
N ARG A 442 -58.75 -26.36 6.94
CA ARG A 442 -58.53 -24.95 7.26
C ARG A 442 -58.53 -24.05 6.02
N PHE A 443 -58.49 -24.61 4.81
CA PHE A 443 -58.42 -23.84 3.57
C PHE A 443 -59.60 -22.90 3.40
N GLU A 444 -60.84 -23.37 3.62
CA GLU A 444 -62.02 -22.53 3.46
C GLU A 444 -62.04 -21.36 4.46
N GLN A 445 -61.52 -21.57 5.68
CA GLN A 445 -61.34 -20.48 6.65
C GLN A 445 -60.28 -19.48 6.16
N ALA A 446 -59.16 -19.97 5.63
CA ALA A 446 -58.09 -19.12 5.11
C ALA A 446 -58.49 -18.36 3.83
N ALA A 447 -59.38 -18.93 3.02
CA ALA A 447 -59.85 -18.40 1.74
C ALA A 447 -61.08 -17.48 1.85
N THR A 448 -61.61 -17.27 3.06
CA THR A 448 -62.72 -16.36 3.31
C THR A 448 -62.15 -14.97 3.61
N PRO A 449 -62.48 -13.93 2.82
CA PRO A 449 -62.04 -12.57 3.12
C PRO A 449 -62.61 -12.11 4.46
N THR A 450 -61.75 -11.66 5.37
CA THR A 450 -62.13 -11.07 6.67
C THR A 450 -62.56 -9.61 6.53
#